data_AF-A0A956YKR7-F1
#
_entry.id   AF-A0A956YKR7-F1
#
_cell.length_a   1.000
_cell.length_b   1.000
_cell.length_c   1.000
_cell.angle_alpha   90.00
_cell.angle_beta   90.00
_cell.angle_gamma   90.00
#
_symmetry.space_group_name_H-M   'P 1'
#
loop_
_entity.id
_entity.type
_entity.pdbx_description
1 polymer ?
#
loop_
_entity_poly.entity_id
_entity_poly.type
_entity_poly.pdbx_seq_one_letter_code
_entity_poly.pdbx_strand_id
1 'polypeptide(L)'
;MTTLLIIKFVVMAGFLFMFWKRPSLKWGVGLLTVTSAVLLDTFLGTFNRDEMLSQFGFFFYVIAGLLIGGAAYWLFSLFQPTFGTITAPSLSANTAVSPPLPPTKTDTNGIQFAPGSDETGTAFDRQMIFEEIRDRLGREDVLDLLFDLGIRDNEVMTLQQDMQQLIINVMELTAQRGQTGQLALAVERILTPPAPETLPRLEKISLESPPTILRHYLLAHYDLEKLQKTAVTLGLDWEQLAVTSKKSKVRDLLHTLYRRNRIDELIGLMHASAASGKEA
;
A
#
# COMPACT_ATOMS: atom_id res chain seq x y z
N MET A 1 -19.74 -47.05 3.06
CA MET A 1 -18.40 -46.48 3.29
C MET A 1 -17.75 -45.98 1.99
N THR A 2 -17.77 -46.77 0.91
CA THR A 2 -17.23 -46.43 -0.41
C THR A 2 -17.92 -45.23 -1.10
N THR A 3 -19.25 -45.10 -1.01
CA THR A 3 -20.00 -44.01 -1.65
C THR A 3 -19.67 -42.62 -1.10
N LEU A 4 -19.51 -42.46 0.21
CA LEU A 4 -19.10 -41.21 0.83
C LEU A 4 -17.66 -40.81 0.47
N LEU A 5 -16.77 -41.80 0.33
CA LEU A 5 -15.39 -41.60 -0.07
C LEU A 5 -15.30 -41.11 -1.53
N ILE A 6 -16.12 -41.69 -2.42
CA ILE A 6 -16.23 -41.25 -3.82
C ILE A 6 -16.72 -39.81 -3.90
N ILE A 7 -17.73 -39.42 -3.13
CA ILE A 7 -18.25 -38.04 -3.11
C ILE A 7 -17.17 -37.05 -2.67
N LYS A 8 -16.40 -37.36 -1.62
CA LYS A 8 -15.29 -36.50 -1.15
C LYS A 8 -14.23 -36.30 -2.24
N PHE A 9 -13.87 -37.36 -2.95
CA PHE A 9 -12.92 -37.29 -4.07
C PHE A 9 -13.46 -36.46 -5.24
N VAL A 10 -14.75 -36.58 -5.57
CA VAL A 10 -15.38 -35.78 -6.61
C VAL A 10 -15.38 -34.29 -6.24
N VAL A 11 -15.69 -33.96 -4.98
CA VAL A 11 -15.64 -32.57 -4.49
C VAL A 11 -14.21 -32.02 -4.58
N MET A 12 -13.22 -32.79 -4.11
CA MET A 12 -11.81 -32.39 -4.16
C MET A 12 -11.32 -32.20 -5.60
N ALA A 13 -11.70 -33.11 -6.51
CA ALA A 13 -11.39 -33.02 -7.94
C ALA A 13 -12.05 -31.79 -8.58
N GLY A 14 -13.27 -31.43 -8.19
CA GLY A 14 -13.95 -30.22 -8.65
C GLY A 14 -13.20 -28.94 -8.26
N PHE A 15 -12.76 -28.84 -7.00
CA PHE A 15 -11.95 -27.70 -6.54
C PHE A 15 -10.58 -27.64 -7.21
N LEU A 16 -9.94 -28.80 -7.41
CA LEU A 16 -8.65 -28.90 -8.10
C LEU A 16 -8.77 -28.48 -9.57
N PHE A 17 -9.85 -28.90 -10.25
CA PHE A 17 -10.14 -28.50 -11.62
C PHE A 17 -10.42 -27.00 -11.74
N MET A 18 -11.19 -26.43 -10.82
CA MET A 18 -11.43 -24.97 -10.80
C MET A 18 -10.14 -24.18 -10.53
N PHE A 19 -9.29 -24.65 -9.63
CA PHE A 19 -7.98 -24.05 -9.38
C PHE A 19 -7.07 -24.14 -10.61
N TRP A 20 -7.03 -25.28 -11.30
CA TRP A 20 -6.23 -25.45 -12.52
C TRP A 20 -6.71 -24.54 -13.65
N LYS A 21 -8.03 -24.38 -13.81
CA LYS A 21 -8.62 -23.51 -14.84
C LYS A 21 -8.43 -22.02 -14.52
N ARG A 22 -8.38 -21.63 -13.25
CA ARG A 22 -8.22 -20.24 -12.79
C ARG A 22 -7.32 -20.17 -11.56
N PRO A 23 -5.99 -20.27 -11.73
CA PRO A 23 -5.05 -20.21 -10.62
C PRO A 23 -5.10 -18.81 -10.00
N SER A 24 -5.67 -18.73 -8.80
CA SER A 24 -5.76 -17.50 -8.03
C SER A 24 -5.69 -17.82 -6.54
N LEU A 25 -5.28 -16.84 -5.74
CA LEU A 25 -5.18 -16.98 -4.30
C LEU A 25 -6.50 -17.43 -3.67
N LYS A 26 -7.64 -16.95 -4.20
CA LYS A 26 -8.99 -17.32 -3.75
C LYS A 26 -9.24 -18.82 -3.90
N TRP A 27 -8.97 -19.38 -5.07
CA TRP A 27 -9.14 -20.82 -5.32
C TRP A 27 -8.10 -21.67 -4.58
N GLY A 28 -6.90 -21.14 -4.33
CA GLY A 28 -5.87 -21.80 -3.53
C GLY A 28 -6.30 -21.99 -2.07
N VAL A 29 -6.86 -20.95 -1.44
CA VAL A 29 -7.37 -21.03 -0.05
C VAL A 29 -8.59 -21.97 0.03
N GLY A 30 -9.48 -21.93 -0.96
CA GLY A 30 -10.62 -22.85 -1.04
C GLY A 30 -10.18 -24.32 -1.17
N LEU A 31 -9.24 -24.59 -2.07
CA LEU A 31 -8.69 -25.93 -2.26
C LEU A 31 -8.00 -26.43 -0.98
N LEU A 32 -7.17 -25.62 -0.34
CA LEU A 32 -6.50 -25.96 0.93
C LEU A 32 -7.50 -26.29 2.03
N THR A 33 -8.55 -25.48 2.15
CA THR A 33 -9.58 -25.69 3.19
C THR A 33 -10.35 -27.00 2.96
N VAL A 34 -10.74 -27.28 1.71
CA VAL A 34 -11.47 -28.50 1.35
C VAL A 34 -10.59 -29.75 1.51
N THR A 35 -9.32 -29.70 1.08
CA THR A 35 -8.41 -30.83 1.24
C THR A 35 -8.12 -31.12 2.71
N SER A 36 -7.86 -30.09 3.52
CA SER A 36 -7.64 -30.24 4.95
C SER A 36 -8.90 -30.74 5.69
N ALA A 37 -10.10 -30.30 5.30
CA ALA A 37 -11.35 -30.81 5.88
C ALA A 37 -11.61 -32.28 5.52
N VAL A 38 -11.35 -32.68 4.26
CA VAL A 38 -11.50 -34.08 3.82
C VAL A 38 -10.48 -34.99 4.51
N LEU A 39 -9.24 -34.53 4.68
CA LEU A 39 -8.20 -35.27 5.40
C LEU A 39 -8.56 -35.41 6.88
N LEU A 40 -9.01 -34.34 7.54
CA LEU A 40 -9.43 -34.37 8.93
C LEU A 40 -10.62 -35.31 9.15
N ASP A 41 -11.62 -35.27 8.28
CA ASP A 41 -12.79 -36.15 8.37
C ASP A 41 -12.43 -37.62 8.10
N THR A 42 -11.45 -37.88 7.22
CA THR A 42 -10.93 -39.23 6.98
C THR A 42 -10.12 -39.73 8.18
N PHE A 43 -9.31 -38.86 8.78
CA PHE A 43 -8.56 -39.15 10.00
C PHE A 43 -9.50 -39.46 11.18
N LEU A 44 -10.53 -38.65 11.43
CA LEU A 44 -11.53 -38.88 12.48
C LEU A 44 -12.48 -40.05 12.19
N GLY A 45 -12.62 -40.45 10.93
CA GLY A 45 -13.33 -41.67 10.56
C GLY A 45 -12.49 -42.94 10.77
N THR A 46 -11.16 -42.80 10.78
CA THR A 46 -10.21 -43.91 10.96
C THR A 46 -9.84 -44.09 12.43
N PHE A 47 -9.68 -42.99 13.15
CA PHE A 47 -9.41 -42.93 14.58
C PHE A 47 -10.65 -42.43 15.30
N ASN A 48 -11.09 -43.14 16.34
CA ASN A 48 -12.32 -42.81 17.04
C ASN A 48 -12.32 -41.34 17.51
N ARG A 49 -13.37 -40.58 17.15
CA ARG A 49 -13.46 -39.13 17.37
C ARG A 49 -13.32 -38.76 18.85
N ASP A 50 -13.91 -39.54 19.73
CA ASP A 50 -13.89 -39.30 21.17
C ASP A 50 -12.49 -39.52 21.77
N GLU A 51 -11.74 -40.49 21.23
CA GLU A 51 -10.37 -40.78 21.61
C GLU A 51 -9.41 -39.67 21.12
N MET A 52 -9.61 -39.19 19.89
CA MET A 52 -8.86 -38.07 19.33
C MET A 52 -9.15 -36.73 20.01
N LEU A 53 -10.41 -36.48 20.41
CA LEU A 53 -10.77 -35.31 21.21
C LEU A 53 -10.09 -35.35 22.58
N SER A 54 -10.03 -36.53 23.22
CA SER A 54 -9.34 -36.70 24.49
C SER A 54 -7.81 -36.52 24.35
N GLN A 55 -7.23 -36.92 23.22
CA GLN A 55 -5.79 -36.86 23.00
C GLN A 55 -5.28 -35.47 22.55
N PHE A 56 -6.03 -34.79 21.68
CA PHE A 56 -5.65 -33.47 21.15
C PHE A 56 -6.24 -32.30 21.94
N GLY A 57 -7.33 -32.51 22.69
CA GLY A 57 -7.95 -31.49 23.54
C GLY A 57 -8.16 -30.16 22.82
N PHE A 58 -7.55 -29.10 23.35
CA PHE A 58 -7.62 -27.74 22.81
C PHE A 58 -7.17 -27.62 21.35
N PHE A 59 -6.14 -28.37 20.92
CA PHE A 59 -5.61 -28.28 19.56
C PHE A 59 -6.62 -28.70 18.49
N PHE A 60 -7.55 -29.59 18.82
CA PHE A 60 -8.65 -29.96 17.92
C PHE A 60 -9.52 -28.75 17.57
N TYR A 61 -9.84 -27.93 18.58
CA TYR A 61 -10.64 -26.72 18.39
C TYR A 61 -9.90 -25.63 17.62
N VAL A 62 -8.57 -25.55 17.77
CA VAL A 62 -7.73 -24.63 16.97
C VAL A 62 -7.76 -25.02 15.49
N ILE A 63 -7.59 -26.31 15.18
CA ILE A 63 -7.64 -26.81 13.79
C ILE A 63 -9.03 -26.63 13.19
N ALA A 64 -10.08 -26.98 13.94
CA ALA A 64 -11.46 -26.78 13.52
C ALA A 64 -11.77 -25.29 13.30
N GLY A 65 -11.30 -24.41 14.19
CA GLY A 65 -11.43 -22.96 14.07
C GLY A 65 -10.72 -22.41 12.84
N LEU A 66 -9.51 -22.90 12.53
CA LEU A 66 -8.76 -22.50 11.34
C LEU A 66 -9.47 -22.96 10.06
N LEU A 67 -10.03 -24.17 10.03
CA LEU A 67 -10.82 -24.66 8.91
C LEU A 67 -12.11 -23.85 8.69
N ILE A 68 -12.86 -23.57 9.76
CA ILE A 68 -14.08 -22.76 9.69
C ILE A 68 -13.74 -21.32 9.27
N GLY A 69 -12.67 -20.74 9.82
CA GLY A 69 -12.19 -19.41 9.45
C GLY A 69 -11.73 -19.33 7.99
N GLY A 70 -10.99 -20.34 7.53
CA GLY A 70 -10.56 -20.47 6.13
C GLY A 70 -11.75 -20.61 5.17
N ALA A 71 -12.75 -21.42 5.56
CA ALA A 71 -13.99 -21.59 4.79
C ALA A 71 -14.80 -20.29 4.73
N ALA A 72 -14.97 -19.60 5.85
CA ALA A 72 -15.67 -18.33 5.92
C ALA A 72 -14.97 -17.24 5.10
N TYR A 73 -13.64 -17.14 5.20
CA TYR A 73 -12.83 -16.23 4.41
C TYR A 73 -12.96 -16.52 2.91
N TRP A 74 -12.84 -17.79 2.52
CA TRP A 74 -13.00 -18.20 1.13
C TRP A 74 -14.40 -17.88 0.59
N LEU A 75 -15.45 -18.23 1.35
CA LEU A 75 -16.83 -17.94 0.99
C LEU A 75 -17.06 -16.43 0.84
N PHE A 76 -16.57 -15.63 1.78
CA PHE A 76 -16.65 -14.18 1.72
C PHE A 76 -15.90 -13.62 0.51
N SER A 77 -14.75 -14.20 0.14
CA SER A 77 -13.96 -13.81 -1.03
C SER A 77 -14.66 -14.06 -2.38
N LEU A 78 -15.62 -15.01 -2.43
CA LEU A 78 -16.48 -15.25 -3.60
C LEU A 78 -17.58 -14.20 -3.72
N PHE A 79 -18.07 -13.65 -2.60
CA PHE A 79 -19.13 -12.64 -2.57
C PHE A 79 -18.61 -11.20 -2.56
N GLN A 80 -17.29 -10.99 -2.53
CA GLN A 80 -16.76 -9.64 -2.67
C GLN A 80 -17.20 -9.09 -4.03
N PRO A 81 -17.92 -7.94 -4.06
CA PRO A 81 -18.26 -7.30 -5.31
C PRO A 81 -16.95 -7.02 -6.03
N THR A 82 -16.81 -7.57 -7.23
CA THR A 82 -15.84 -7.08 -8.18
C THR A 82 -16.23 -5.64 -8.45
N PHE A 83 -15.66 -4.68 -7.73
CA PHE A 83 -15.57 -3.33 -8.24
C PHE A 83 -14.87 -3.49 -9.58
N GLY A 84 -15.67 -3.36 -10.65
CA GLY A 84 -15.24 -3.63 -11.99
C GLY A 84 -13.99 -2.82 -12.25
N THR A 85 -12.94 -3.50 -12.69
CA THR A 85 -11.98 -2.91 -13.60
C THR A 85 -12.80 -2.16 -14.64
N ILE A 86 -12.76 -0.83 -14.62
CA ILE A 86 -13.39 -0.03 -15.68
C ILE A 86 -12.56 -0.31 -16.93
N THR A 87 -12.95 -1.32 -17.69
CA THR A 87 -12.54 -1.45 -19.07
C THR A 87 -13.17 -0.26 -19.78
N ALA A 88 -12.37 0.78 -20.05
CA ALA A 88 -12.82 1.92 -20.81
C ALA A 88 -13.36 1.44 -22.16
N PRO A 89 -14.57 1.86 -22.58
CA PRO A 89 -15.06 1.55 -23.91
C PRO A 89 -14.18 2.28 -24.93
N SER A 90 -13.52 1.50 -25.80
CA SER A 90 -12.86 1.99 -27.00
C SER A 90 -13.92 2.50 -27.97
N LEU A 91 -14.30 3.78 -27.84
CA LEU A 91 -15.07 4.47 -28.86
C LEU A 91 -14.12 4.88 -29.98
N SER A 92 -14.16 4.10 -31.06
CA SER A 92 -13.66 4.47 -32.37
C SER A 92 -14.31 5.79 -32.81
N ALA A 93 -13.53 6.85 -32.91
CA ALA A 93 -13.92 8.06 -33.63
C ALA A 93 -13.07 8.16 -34.91
N ASN A 94 -13.74 7.90 -36.03
CA ASN A 94 -13.22 8.14 -37.36
C ASN A 94 -13.05 9.65 -37.63
N THR A 95 -11.90 9.98 -38.23
CA THR A 95 -11.69 11.04 -39.23
C THR A 95 -11.84 12.51 -38.83
N ALA A 96 -10.70 13.20 -38.67
CA ALA A 96 -10.40 14.48 -39.35
C ALA A 96 -8.88 14.76 -39.39
N VAL A 97 -8.45 15.42 -40.46
CA VAL A 97 -7.11 15.52 -41.08
C VAL A 97 -6.17 16.61 -40.48
N SER A 98 -4.89 16.23 -40.19
CA SER A 98 -3.58 16.98 -40.21
C SER A 98 -3.33 18.24 -39.32
N PRO A 99 -2.08 18.70 -39.03
CA PRO A 99 -0.73 18.38 -39.61
C PRO A 99 0.39 17.99 -38.58
N PRO A 100 1.63 17.65 -39.03
CA PRO A 100 2.58 16.82 -38.27
C PRO A 100 3.64 17.62 -37.48
N LEU A 101 3.98 17.18 -36.27
CA LEU A 101 5.22 17.57 -35.55
C LEU A 101 5.54 16.53 -34.44
N PRO A 102 6.80 16.47 -33.95
CA PRO A 102 7.93 15.63 -34.35
C PRO A 102 7.99 14.30 -33.53
N PRO A 103 8.98 13.40 -33.69
CA PRO A 103 8.81 11.97 -33.43
C PRO A 103 8.57 11.68 -31.93
N THR A 104 7.36 11.20 -31.64
CA THR A 104 7.04 10.47 -30.41
C THR A 104 8.06 9.37 -30.24
N LYS A 105 8.92 9.51 -29.22
CA LYS A 105 9.66 8.37 -28.68
C LYS A 105 8.62 7.39 -28.17
N THR A 106 8.27 6.47 -29.06
CA THR A 106 7.44 5.32 -28.78
C THR A 106 8.37 4.35 -28.10
N ASP A 107 8.23 4.18 -26.79
CA ASP A 107 8.52 2.93 -26.08
C ASP A 107 8.09 3.05 -24.61
N THR A 108 6.77 2.99 -24.39
CA THR A 108 6.18 2.79 -23.05
C THR A 108 4.90 1.96 -23.17
N ASN A 109 4.99 0.63 -23.22
CA ASN A 109 3.94 -0.37 -22.88
C ASN A 109 2.44 -0.06 -23.16
N GLY A 110 2.09 0.80 -24.12
CA GLY A 110 0.72 1.20 -24.42
C GLY A 110 -0.01 2.02 -23.34
N ILE A 111 0.67 2.55 -22.31
CA ILE A 111 0.04 3.37 -21.27
C ILE A 111 0.10 4.84 -21.70
N GLN A 112 -1.06 5.44 -21.90
CA GLN A 112 -1.21 6.85 -22.27
C GLN A 112 -2.12 7.55 -21.27
N PHE A 113 -1.62 8.59 -20.61
CA PHE A 113 -2.41 9.41 -19.71
C PHE A 113 -2.99 10.63 -20.43
N ALA A 114 -4.27 10.91 -20.22
CA ALA A 114 -4.85 12.21 -20.61
C ALA A 114 -4.20 13.33 -19.77
N PRO A 115 -4.06 14.57 -20.31
CA PRO A 115 -3.59 15.71 -19.54
C PRO A 115 -4.39 15.87 -18.26
N GLY A 116 -3.70 16.14 -17.15
CA GLY A 116 -4.36 16.45 -15.89
C GLY A 116 -4.51 17.95 -15.72
N SER A 117 -5.43 18.35 -14.86
CA SER A 117 -5.48 19.73 -14.38
C SER A 117 -5.42 19.77 -12.87
N ASP A 118 -5.12 20.95 -12.33
CA ASP A 118 -5.38 21.27 -10.93
C ASP A 118 -6.69 22.05 -10.76
N GLU A 119 -6.99 22.46 -9.52
CA GLU A 119 -8.15 23.28 -9.18
C GLU A 119 -8.16 24.65 -9.88
N THR A 120 -7.00 25.14 -10.33
CA THR A 120 -6.87 26.42 -11.05
C THR A 120 -7.06 26.27 -12.57
N GLY A 121 -7.21 25.03 -13.06
CA GLY A 121 -7.31 24.74 -14.49
C GLY A 121 -5.96 24.72 -15.20
N THR A 122 -4.84 24.77 -14.47
CA THR A 122 -3.50 24.65 -15.06
C THR A 122 -3.32 23.23 -15.57
N ALA A 123 -2.97 23.07 -16.85
CA ALA A 123 -2.76 21.77 -17.47
C ALA A 123 -1.36 21.23 -17.14
N PHE A 124 -1.30 19.95 -16.76
CA PHE A 124 -0.08 19.21 -16.46
C PHE A 124 0.05 18.00 -17.36
N ASP A 125 1.25 17.80 -17.92
CA ASP A 125 1.56 16.62 -18.72
C ASP A 125 1.77 15.41 -17.81
N ARG A 126 0.71 14.62 -17.66
CA ARG A 126 0.71 13.39 -16.85
C ARG A 126 1.60 12.31 -17.44
N GLN A 127 1.82 12.30 -18.74
CA GLN A 127 2.71 11.33 -19.36
C GLN A 127 4.16 11.63 -18.98
N MET A 128 4.56 12.91 -19.04
CA MET A 128 5.88 13.35 -18.60
C MET A 128 6.12 13.01 -17.12
N ILE A 129 5.16 13.29 -16.24
CA ILE A 129 5.27 13.00 -14.80
C ILE A 129 5.42 11.48 -14.57
N PHE A 130 4.64 10.66 -15.28
CA PHE A 130 4.74 9.21 -15.17
C PHE A 130 6.14 8.71 -15.55
N GLU A 131 6.69 9.18 -16.67
CA GLU A 131 8.02 8.79 -17.14
C GLU A 131 9.10 9.23 -16.15
N GLU A 132 8.98 10.45 -15.61
CA GLU A 132 9.92 10.96 -14.62
C GLU A 132 9.90 10.14 -13.31
N ILE A 133 8.71 9.76 -12.81
CA ILE A 133 8.59 8.87 -11.64
C ILE A 133 9.18 7.50 -11.96
N ARG A 134 8.79 6.90 -13.10
CA ARG A 134 9.23 5.56 -13.49
C ARG A 134 10.76 5.46 -13.62
N ASP A 135 11.38 6.46 -14.24
CA ASP A 135 12.78 6.40 -14.65
C ASP A 135 13.72 6.87 -13.54
N ARG A 136 13.25 7.69 -12.60
CA ARG A 136 14.11 8.34 -11.59
C ARG A 136 13.78 8.01 -10.15
N LEU A 137 12.55 7.59 -9.83
CA LEU A 137 12.15 7.31 -8.45
C LEU A 137 12.24 5.82 -8.16
N GLY A 138 12.89 5.48 -7.04
CA GLY A 138 12.83 4.13 -6.48
C GLY A 138 11.54 3.90 -5.69
N ARG A 139 11.31 2.65 -5.27
CA ARG A 139 10.13 2.29 -4.46
C ARG A 139 10.01 3.15 -3.19
N GLU A 140 11.11 3.38 -2.48
CA GLU A 140 11.11 4.22 -1.27
C GLU A 140 10.71 5.66 -1.54
N ASP A 141 11.09 6.22 -2.70
CA ASP A 141 10.73 7.57 -3.11
C ASP A 141 9.24 7.67 -3.44
N VAL A 142 8.68 6.64 -4.08
CA VAL A 142 7.23 6.55 -4.30
C VAL A 142 6.47 6.48 -2.98
N LEU A 143 6.99 5.82 -1.95
CA LEU A 143 6.37 5.82 -0.61
C LEU A 143 6.41 7.21 0.05
N ASP A 144 7.50 7.97 -0.13
CA ASP A 144 7.56 9.35 0.31
C ASP A 144 6.57 10.24 -0.45
N LEU A 145 6.37 9.96 -1.74
CA LEU A 145 5.38 10.64 -2.56
C LEU A 145 3.96 10.39 -2.04
N LEU A 146 3.62 9.15 -1.67
CA LEU A 146 2.32 8.83 -1.05
C LEU A 146 2.12 9.62 0.23
N PHE A 147 3.15 9.64 1.08
CA PHE A 147 3.13 10.37 2.34
C PHE A 147 2.95 11.88 2.14
N ASP A 148 3.70 12.48 1.22
CA ASP A 148 3.63 13.91 0.91
C ASP A 148 2.28 14.33 0.33
N LEU A 149 1.64 13.45 -0.46
CA LEU A 149 0.31 13.66 -1.04
C LEU A 149 -0.83 13.33 -0.07
N GLY A 150 -0.54 12.85 1.14
CA GLY A 150 -1.55 12.42 2.10
C GLY A 150 -2.39 11.23 1.58
N ILE A 151 -1.84 10.43 0.68
CA ILE A 151 -2.49 9.23 0.15
C ILE A 151 -2.24 8.10 1.14
N ARG A 152 -3.32 7.44 1.59
CA ARG A 152 -3.20 6.27 2.48
C ARG A 152 -2.76 5.06 1.67
N ASP A 153 -1.90 4.22 2.25
CA ASP A 153 -1.37 3.02 1.59
C ASP A 153 -2.47 2.14 0.99
N ASN A 154 -3.59 1.96 1.70
CA ASN A 154 -4.70 1.10 1.25
C ASN A 154 -5.51 1.65 0.07
N GLU A 155 -5.30 2.91 -0.33
CA GLU A 155 -5.99 3.52 -1.48
C GLU A 155 -5.33 3.17 -2.80
N VAL A 156 -4.02 2.90 -2.77
CA VAL A 156 -3.21 2.72 -3.98
C VAL A 156 -2.45 1.40 -4.00
N MET A 157 -2.16 0.81 -2.83
CA MET A 157 -1.42 -0.44 -2.70
C MET A 157 -2.33 -1.66 -2.66
N THR A 158 -1.96 -2.67 -3.44
CA THR A 158 -2.53 -4.02 -3.45
C THR A 158 -1.47 -5.05 -3.04
N LEU A 159 -1.90 -6.19 -2.49
CA LEU A 159 -1.05 -7.18 -1.80
C LEU A 159 0.11 -7.77 -2.64
N GLN A 160 0.10 -7.61 -3.97
CA GLN A 160 1.15 -8.12 -4.88
C GLN A 160 1.43 -7.12 -6.02
N GLN A 161 1.50 -5.83 -5.70
CA GLN A 161 1.60 -4.80 -6.72
C GLN A 161 3.04 -4.60 -7.22
N ASP A 162 3.17 -4.56 -8.54
CA ASP A 162 4.38 -4.09 -9.21
C ASP A 162 4.54 -2.56 -9.06
N MET A 163 5.79 -2.09 -9.05
CA MET A 163 6.11 -0.67 -8.90
C MET A 163 5.45 0.19 -9.98
N GLN A 164 5.39 -0.31 -11.22
CA GLN A 164 4.74 0.41 -12.32
C GLN A 164 3.24 0.59 -12.04
N GLN A 165 2.57 -0.46 -11.58
CA GLN A 165 1.15 -0.38 -11.24
C GLN A 165 0.91 0.56 -10.05
N LEU A 166 1.84 0.65 -9.09
CA LEU A 166 1.75 1.62 -7.99
C LEU A 166 1.76 3.05 -8.51
N ILE A 167 2.70 3.36 -9.41
CA ILE A 167 2.79 4.69 -10.03
C ILE A 167 1.50 5.00 -10.79
N ILE A 168 0.96 4.07 -11.59
CA ILE A 168 -0.31 4.25 -12.30
C ILE A 168 -1.45 4.58 -11.33
N ASN A 169 -1.59 3.82 -10.23
CA ASN A 169 -2.64 4.04 -9.25
C ASN A 169 -2.54 5.44 -8.60
N VAL A 170 -1.32 5.91 -8.32
CA VAL A 170 -1.07 7.27 -7.81
C VAL A 170 -1.44 8.33 -8.85
N MET A 171 -1.02 8.15 -10.10
CA MET A 171 -1.33 9.06 -11.21
C MET A 171 -2.84 9.19 -11.44
N GLU A 172 -3.59 8.09 -11.32
CA GLU A 172 -5.04 8.08 -11.49
C GLU A 172 -5.75 8.69 -10.27
N LEU A 173 -5.33 8.34 -9.06
CA LEU A 173 -5.95 8.87 -7.84
C LEU A 173 -5.77 10.39 -7.72
N THR A 174 -4.58 10.90 -8.02
CA THR A 174 -4.30 12.34 -7.97
C THR A 174 -5.07 13.11 -9.05
N ALA A 175 -5.22 12.54 -10.25
CA ALA A 175 -6.05 13.13 -11.30
C ALA A 175 -7.53 13.18 -10.90
N GLN A 176 -8.06 12.10 -10.33
CA GLN A 176 -9.45 12.05 -9.83
C GLN A 176 -9.71 13.08 -8.73
N ARG A 177 -8.69 13.42 -7.94
CA ARG A 177 -8.76 14.44 -6.89
C ARG A 177 -8.48 15.86 -7.37
N GLY A 178 -8.17 16.08 -8.64
CA GLY A 178 -7.71 17.39 -9.13
C GLY A 178 -6.37 17.82 -8.54
N GLN A 179 -5.56 16.88 -8.04
CA GLN A 179 -4.29 17.12 -7.35
C GLN A 179 -3.06 16.88 -8.25
N THR A 180 -3.23 16.89 -9.57
CA THR A 180 -2.12 16.66 -10.51
C THR A 180 -0.98 17.64 -10.32
N GLY A 181 -1.28 18.91 -10.02
CA GLY A 181 -0.25 19.91 -9.71
C GLY A 181 0.50 19.63 -8.41
N GLN A 182 -0.18 19.12 -7.39
CA GLN A 182 0.46 18.73 -6.12
C GLN A 182 1.38 17.52 -6.32
N LEU A 183 0.97 16.57 -7.16
CA LEU A 183 1.80 15.44 -7.58
C LEU A 183 3.07 15.92 -8.28
N ALA A 184 2.95 16.79 -9.29
CA ALA A 184 4.11 17.33 -10.00
C ALA A 184 5.11 18.00 -9.04
N LEU A 185 4.61 18.83 -8.13
CA LEU A 185 5.42 19.52 -7.12
C LEU A 185 6.07 18.55 -6.12
N ALA A 186 5.35 17.50 -5.70
CA ALA A 186 5.89 16.51 -4.78
C ALA A 186 6.98 15.66 -5.44
N VAL A 187 6.81 15.30 -6.73
CA VAL A 187 7.85 14.63 -7.53
C VAL A 187 9.11 15.49 -7.63
N GLU A 188 8.95 16.77 -7.97
CA GLU A 188 10.06 17.72 -8.02
C GLU A 188 10.79 17.77 -6.67
N ARG A 189 10.08 17.95 -5.56
CA ARG A 189 10.69 18.01 -4.22
C ARG A 189 11.45 16.75 -3.81
N ILE A 190 11.06 15.59 -4.31
CA ILE A 190 11.77 14.34 -4.04
C ILE A 190 13.05 14.26 -4.87
N LEU A 191 12.98 14.67 -6.14
CA LEU A 191 14.13 14.68 -7.05
C LEU A 191 15.16 15.76 -6.70
N THR A 192 14.69 16.94 -6.30
CA THR A 192 15.49 18.09 -5.92
C THR A 192 15.07 18.57 -4.52
N PRO A 193 15.54 17.88 -3.46
CA PRO A 193 15.20 18.25 -2.10
C PRO A 193 15.61 19.70 -1.79
N PRO A 194 14.75 20.48 -1.13
CA PRO A 194 15.10 21.84 -0.72
C PRO A 194 16.30 21.81 0.22
N ALA A 195 17.22 22.76 0.04
CA ALA A 195 18.36 22.92 0.93
C ALA A 195 17.88 23.19 2.37
N PRO A 196 18.60 22.73 3.41
CA PRO A 196 18.20 22.95 4.80
C PRO A 196 18.00 24.43 5.16
N GLU A 197 18.74 25.33 4.52
CA GLU A 197 18.68 26.77 4.75
C GLU A 197 17.39 27.43 4.23
N THR A 198 16.73 26.81 3.24
CA THR A 198 15.47 27.32 2.67
C THR A 198 14.23 26.75 3.38
N LEU A 199 14.42 25.80 4.30
CA LEU A 199 13.33 25.27 5.09
C LEU A 199 12.78 26.33 6.06
N PRO A 200 11.47 26.29 6.36
CA PRO A 200 10.90 27.15 7.38
C PRO A 200 11.62 26.98 8.71
N ARG A 201 11.87 28.10 9.38
CA ARG A 201 12.35 28.08 10.77
C ARG A 201 11.37 27.28 11.62
N LEU A 202 11.89 26.58 12.63
CA LEU A 202 11.09 25.76 13.53
C LEU A 202 9.90 26.51 14.12
N GLU A 203 10.10 27.79 14.49
CA GLU A 203 9.08 28.72 15.01
C GLU A 203 7.83 28.86 14.11
N LYS A 204 7.98 28.60 12.80
CA LYS A 204 6.88 28.66 11.82
C LYS A 204 6.24 27.30 11.55
N ILE A 205 6.79 26.21 12.08
CA ILE A 205 6.25 24.86 11.92
C ILE A 205 5.13 24.67 12.94
N SER A 206 3.95 24.41 12.42
CA SER A 206 2.70 24.23 13.17
C SER A 206 1.97 22.97 12.69
N LEU A 207 0.86 22.62 13.36
CA LEU A 207 0.00 21.50 12.97
C LEU A 207 -0.52 21.62 11.53
N GLU A 208 -0.72 22.85 11.05
CA GLU A 208 -1.20 23.14 9.69
C GLU A 208 -0.10 23.03 8.62
N SER A 209 1.15 22.84 9.04
CA SER A 209 2.26 22.70 8.11
C SER A 209 2.12 21.40 7.30
N PRO A 210 2.36 21.43 5.98
CA PRO A 210 2.33 20.23 5.15
C PRO A 210 3.26 19.13 5.69
N PRO A 211 2.86 17.84 5.63
CA PRO A 211 3.68 16.71 6.10
C PRO A 211 5.09 16.70 5.49
N THR A 212 5.19 17.14 4.24
CA THR A 212 6.46 17.28 3.51
C THR A 212 7.45 18.19 4.24
N ILE A 213 7.00 19.29 4.85
CA ILE A 213 7.90 20.22 5.55
C ILE A 213 8.48 19.55 6.79
N LEU A 214 7.64 18.87 7.59
CA LEU A 214 8.09 18.14 8.77
C LEU A 214 9.09 17.04 8.39
N ARG A 215 8.81 16.29 7.32
CA ARG A 215 9.69 15.24 6.80
C ARG A 215 11.06 15.80 6.44
N HIS A 216 11.12 16.86 5.62
CA HIS A 216 12.39 17.47 5.22
C HIS A 216 13.14 18.08 6.42
N TYR A 217 12.42 18.71 7.35
CA TYR A 217 13.01 19.29 8.55
C TYR A 217 13.69 18.22 9.43
N LEU A 218 13.00 17.11 9.69
CA LEU A 218 13.58 15.99 10.44
C LEU A 218 14.77 15.36 9.71
N LEU A 219 14.69 15.22 8.39
CA LEU A 219 15.79 14.69 7.59
C LEU A 219 17.03 15.60 7.59
N ALA A 220 16.83 16.92 7.64
CA ALA A 220 17.93 17.87 7.65
C ALA A 220 18.56 18.05 9.04
N HIS A 221 17.74 18.17 10.10
CA HIS A 221 18.22 18.64 11.42
C HIS A 221 18.34 17.56 12.50
N TYR A 222 17.75 16.39 12.30
CA TYR A 222 17.82 15.29 13.28
C TYR A 222 18.79 14.22 12.79
N ASP A 223 19.70 13.78 13.64
CA ASP A 223 20.45 12.54 13.44
C ASP A 223 19.63 11.33 13.92
N LEU A 224 20.15 10.12 13.71
CA LEU A 224 19.45 8.89 14.12
C LEU A 224 19.25 8.80 15.65
N GLU A 225 20.21 9.29 16.43
CA GLU A 225 20.14 9.26 17.90
C GLU A 225 19.04 10.18 18.43
N LYS A 226 18.96 11.41 17.91
CA LYS A 226 17.89 12.36 18.22
C LYS A 226 16.53 11.83 17.79
N LEU A 227 16.43 11.20 16.61
CA LEU A 227 15.18 10.55 16.17
C LEU A 227 14.76 9.44 17.12
N GLN A 228 15.69 8.59 17.54
CA GLN A 228 15.43 7.52 18.50
C GLN A 228 14.96 8.06 19.85
N LYS A 229 15.67 9.05 20.41
CA LYS A 229 15.29 9.70 21.67
C LYS A 229 13.90 10.33 21.58
N THR A 230 13.59 10.97 20.46
CA THR A 230 12.28 11.57 20.21
C THR A 230 11.18 10.51 20.13
N ALA A 231 11.40 9.42 19.40
CA ALA A 231 10.46 8.31 19.31
C ALA A 231 10.18 7.68 20.68
N VAL A 232 11.22 7.43 21.48
CA VAL A 232 11.08 6.90 22.85
C VAL A 232 10.32 7.86 23.75
N THR A 233 10.59 9.16 23.66
CA THR A 233 9.87 10.19 24.44
C THR A 233 8.38 10.23 24.08
N LEU A 234 8.05 9.99 22.80
CA LEU A 234 6.68 9.87 22.31
C LEU A 234 6.02 8.51 22.63
N GLY A 235 6.72 7.61 23.34
CA GLY A 235 6.22 6.27 23.68
C GLY A 235 6.08 5.36 22.48
N LEU A 236 6.90 5.57 21.44
CA LEU A 236 6.96 4.72 20.26
C LEU A 236 8.12 3.73 20.37
N ASP A 237 7.87 2.49 19.98
CA ASP A 237 8.90 1.46 19.92
C ASP A 237 9.78 1.69 18.67
N TRP A 238 11.00 2.16 18.89
CA TRP A 238 11.95 2.46 17.83
C TRP A 238 12.26 1.25 16.93
N GLU A 239 12.27 0.06 17.51
CA GLU A 239 12.56 -1.20 16.80
C GLU A 239 11.39 -1.62 15.90
N GLN A 240 10.17 -1.15 16.17
CA GLN A 240 9.00 -1.39 15.32
C GLN A 240 8.93 -0.47 14.09
N LEU A 241 9.71 0.62 14.06
CA LEU A 241 9.81 1.49 12.87
C LEU A 241 10.69 0.84 11.79
N ALA A 242 10.52 1.17 10.51
CA ALA A 242 11.29 0.60 9.39
C ALA A 242 12.80 0.45 9.65
N VAL A 243 13.37 -0.70 9.29
CA VAL A 243 14.76 -1.09 9.64
C VAL A 243 15.81 -0.49 8.69
N THR A 244 15.39 0.00 7.52
CA THR A 244 16.28 0.16 6.36
C THR A 244 17.04 1.47 6.28
N SER A 245 16.43 2.61 6.58
CA SER A 245 17.07 3.92 6.38
C SER A 245 16.51 5.02 7.29
N LYS A 246 17.28 6.11 7.46
CA LYS A 246 16.81 7.33 8.13
C LYS A 246 15.52 7.87 7.49
N LYS A 247 15.45 7.84 6.17
CA LYS A 247 14.28 8.29 5.38
C LYS A 247 13.04 7.48 5.76
N SER A 248 13.16 6.15 5.72
CA SER A 248 12.08 5.23 6.06
C SER A 248 11.67 5.35 7.54
N LYS A 249 12.63 5.49 8.48
CA LYS A 249 12.34 5.74 9.91
C LYS A 249 11.56 7.03 10.12
N VAL A 250 11.96 8.13 9.46
CA VAL A 250 11.26 9.43 9.58
C VAL A 250 9.84 9.33 9.02
N ARG A 251 9.67 8.71 7.84
CA ARG A 251 8.34 8.52 7.23
C ARG A 251 7.43 7.69 8.14
N ASP A 252 7.90 6.55 8.65
CA ASP A 252 7.12 5.68 9.53
C ASP A 252 6.77 6.33 10.86
N LEU A 253 7.71 7.10 11.43
CA LEU A 253 7.47 7.89 12.63
C LEU A 253 6.33 8.87 12.39
N LEU A 254 6.42 9.69 11.34
CA LEU A 254 5.40 10.67 11.01
C LEU A 254 4.06 10.00 10.68
N HIS A 255 4.06 8.93 9.88
CA HIS A 255 2.84 8.21 9.54
C HIS A 255 2.14 7.66 10.78
N THR A 256 2.90 7.11 11.73
CA THR A 256 2.38 6.63 13.02
C THR A 256 1.75 7.76 13.84
N LEU A 257 2.41 8.91 13.89
CA LEU A 257 1.93 10.08 14.64
C LEU A 257 0.69 10.71 14.00
N TYR A 258 0.64 10.87 12.67
CA TYR A 258 -0.55 11.34 11.96
C TYR A 258 -1.73 10.41 12.17
N ARG A 259 -1.52 9.09 12.06
CA ARG A 259 -2.59 8.09 12.28
C ARG A 259 -3.14 8.12 13.70
N ARG A 260 -2.30 8.40 14.69
CA ARG A 260 -2.69 8.51 16.10
C ARG A 260 -3.14 9.90 16.51
N ASN A 261 -3.10 10.89 15.59
CA ASN A 261 -3.36 12.30 15.85
C ASN A 261 -2.49 12.88 16.98
N ARG A 262 -1.19 12.59 16.96
CA ARG A 262 -0.18 12.99 17.97
C ARG A 262 0.97 13.84 17.39
N ILE A 263 0.72 14.53 16.27
CA ILE A 263 1.74 15.36 15.61
C ILE A 263 2.04 16.62 16.40
N ASP A 264 1.03 17.14 17.12
CA ASP A 264 1.16 18.23 18.08
C ASP A 264 2.20 17.93 19.16
N GLU A 265 2.24 16.71 19.69
CA GLU A 265 3.24 16.29 20.68
C GLU A 265 4.66 16.34 20.11
N LEU A 266 4.86 15.85 18.87
CA LEU A 266 6.15 15.94 18.19
C LEU A 266 6.57 17.39 17.97
N ILE A 267 5.68 18.23 17.48
CA ILE A 267 5.96 19.66 17.25
C ILE A 267 6.32 20.33 18.58
N GLY A 268 5.58 20.06 19.66
CA GLY A 268 5.87 20.54 21.00
C GLY A 268 7.26 20.14 21.49
N LEU A 269 7.65 18.88 21.31
CA LEU A 269 8.99 18.39 21.64
C LEU A 269 10.08 19.08 20.80
N MET A 270 9.84 19.29 19.52
CA MET A 270 10.79 19.98 18.64
C MET A 270 11.03 21.40 19.16
N HIS A 271 9.96 22.16 19.45
CA HIS A 271 10.07 23.52 20.01
C HIS A 271 10.76 23.55 21.38
N ALA A 272 10.42 22.62 22.28
CA ALA A 272 11.03 22.53 23.60
C ALA A 272 12.53 22.22 23.51
N SER A 273 12.94 21.31 22.61
CA SER A 273 14.35 20.98 22.39
C SER A 273 15.15 22.17 21.86
N ALA A 274 14.56 22.96 20.96
CA ALA A 274 15.20 24.15 20.42
C ALA A 274 15.30 25.29 21.44
N ALA A 275 14.34 25.42 22.35
CA ALA A 275 14.42 26.35 23.47
C ALA A 275 15.57 25.97 24.42
N SER A 276 15.69 24.69 24.79
CA SER A 276 16.74 24.21 25.68
C SER A 276 18.16 24.34 25.10
N GLY A 277 18.31 24.32 23.77
CA GLY A 277 19.59 24.49 23.09
C GLY A 277 20.02 25.95 22.90
N LYS A 278 19.15 26.94 23.18
CA LYS A 278 19.50 28.37 23.17
C LYS A 278 20.04 28.87 24.52
N GLU A 279 19.94 28.07 25.59
CA GLU A 279 20.40 28.40 26.95
C GLU A 279 21.78 27.81 27.31
N ALA A 280 22.45 27.16 26.36
CA ALA A 280 23.83 26.63 26.49
C ALA A 280 24.79 27.38 25.56
#